data_AF-A0A529ZIX3-F1
#
_entry.id   AF-A0A529ZIX3-F1
#
_cell.length_a   1.000
_cell.length_b   1.000
_cell.length_c   1.000
_cell.angle_alpha   90.00
_cell.angle_beta   90.00
_cell.angle_gamma   90.00
#
_symmetry.space_group_name_H-M   'P 1'
#
loop_
_entity.id
_entity.type
_entity.pdbx_description
1 polymer ?
#
loop_
_entity_poly.entity_id
_entity_poly.type
_entity_poly.pdbx_seq_one_letter_code
_entity_poly.pdbx_strand_id
1 'polypeptide(L)'
;GQTVLHRAPQPGRIGRTRQLGDGELMASLLGTKIAYDFRSADVAAGGQGAPLAAAYHAALLKEADASGDTAVLNLGGVGNITWWDGKDNIVAFDTGPANAPVNDFIKSKGLGEMDRDGRLAAGGAVDEERLARLLQHPYLTKPYPKSLDRFDFTAAMAEGLGVEDGAATLTAFTVSAVGKA
;
A
#
# COMPACT_ATOMS: atom_id res chain seq x y z
N GLY A 1 5.52 15.99 0.81
CA GLY A 1 4.18 16.33 0.25
C GLY A 1 3.13 15.38 0.79
N GLN A 2 1.86 15.57 0.41
CA GLN A 2 0.71 14.78 0.87
C GLN A 2 -0.14 14.34 -0.33
N THR A 3 -0.32 13.04 -0.55
CA THR A 3 -1.20 12.54 -1.64
C THR A 3 -2.66 12.86 -1.33
N VAL A 4 -3.36 13.43 -2.32
CA VAL A 4 -4.81 13.70 -2.29
C VAL A 4 -5.56 13.08 -3.48
N LEU A 5 -4.83 12.60 -4.49
CA LEU A 5 -5.39 11.80 -5.58
C LEU A 5 -4.32 10.82 -6.06
N HIS A 6 -4.70 9.56 -6.21
CA HIS A 6 -3.96 8.58 -6.98
C HIS A 6 -4.93 7.83 -7.89
N ARG A 7 -4.63 7.77 -9.19
CA ARG A 7 -5.42 7.03 -10.17
C ARG A 7 -4.45 6.33 -11.11
N ALA A 8 -4.39 5.02 -10.99
CA ALA A 8 -3.57 4.18 -11.84
C ALA A 8 -3.92 4.36 -13.34
N PRO A 9 -2.93 4.21 -14.25
CA PRO A 9 -3.18 4.16 -15.68
C PRO A 9 -4.08 2.97 -16.04
N GLN A 10 -4.88 3.14 -17.09
CA GLN A 10 -5.74 2.12 -17.68
C GLN A 10 -5.48 2.04 -19.19
N PRO A 11 -5.82 0.94 -19.88
CA PRO A 11 -5.74 0.88 -21.34
C PRO A 11 -6.42 2.09 -21.98
N GLY A 12 -5.67 2.85 -22.79
CA GLY A 12 -6.16 4.07 -23.45
C GLY A 12 -6.28 5.32 -22.55
N ARG A 13 -5.86 5.27 -21.28
CA ARG A 13 -5.94 6.40 -20.35
C ARG A 13 -4.71 6.49 -19.45
N ILE A 14 -3.95 7.59 -19.58
CA ILE A 14 -2.83 7.92 -18.68
C ILE A 14 -3.36 8.09 -17.25
N GLY A 15 -2.56 7.67 -16.26
CA GLY A 15 -2.87 7.83 -14.84
C GLY A 15 -2.97 9.30 -14.42
N ARG A 16 -3.38 9.54 -13.18
CA ARG A 16 -3.35 10.87 -12.56
C ARG A 16 -2.87 10.77 -11.13
N THR A 17 -2.08 11.74 -10.70
CA THR A 17 -1.62 11.84 -9.32
C THR A 17 -1.65 13.30 -8.88
N ARG A 18 -1.89 13.55 -7.59
CA ARG A 18 -1.80 14.88 -7.00
C ARG A 18 -1.25 14.78 -5.59
N GLN A 19 -0.11 15.43 -5.38
CA GLN A 19 0.47 15.67 -4.06
C GLN A 19 0.36 17.15 -3.72
N LEU A 20 -0.05 17.45 -2.49
CA LEU A 20 0.06 18.77 -1.89
C LEU A 20 1.47 19.00 -1.36
N GLY A 21 1.82 20.27 -1.21
CA GLY A 21 3.14 20.74 -0.80
C GLY A 21 3.80 21.53 -1.92
N ASP A 22 3.88 22.84 -1.73
CA ASP A 22 4.55 23.75 -2.65
C ASP A 22 6.07 23.69 -2.40
N GLY A 23 6.78 23.00 -3.30
CA GLY A 23 8.23 22.80 -3.17
C GLY A 23 9.04 24.09 -3.35
N GLU A 24 8.55 25.03 -4.17
CA GLU A 24 9.23 26.32 -4.38
C GLU A 24 9.09 27.20 -3.14
N LEU A 25 7.88 27.27 -2.57
CA LEU A 25 7.64 27.96 -1.31
C LEU A 25 8.47 27.33 -0.17
N MET A 26 8.52 26.01 -0.07
CA MET A 26 9.38 25.33 0.92
C MET A 26 10.86 25.69 0.76
N ALA A 27 11.36 25.72 -0.47
CA ALA A 27 12.75 26.10 -0.76
C ALA A 27 13.04 27.55 -0.34
N SER A 28 12.12 28.47 -0.65
CA SER A 28 12.21 29.88 -0.26
C SER A 28 12.22 30.06 1.26
N LEU A 29 11.35 29.35 1.98
CA LEU A 29 11.24 29.47 3.44
C LEU A 29 12.43 28.86 4.18
N LEU A 30 12.97 27.76 3.67
CA LEU A 30 14.05 27.01 4.34
C LEU A 30 15.45 27.43 3.89
N GLY A 31 15.57 28.21 2.80
CA GLY A 31 16.86 28.63 2.26
C GLY A 31 17.72 27.47 1.73
N THR A 32 17.09 26.35 1.35
CA THR A 32 17.79 25.16 0.84
C THR A 32 17.07 24.57 -0.37
N LYS A 33 17.77 23.79 -1.18
CA LYS A 33 17.20 23.09 -2.34
C LYS A 33 16.24 22.00 -1.86
N ILE A 34 15.06 21.95 -2.44
CA ILE A 34 14.03 20.95 -2.15
C ILE A 34 13.80 20.08 -3.39
N ALA A 35 13.87 18.76 -3.22
CA ALA A 35 13.40 17.80 -4.22
C ALA A 35 11.96 17.40 -3.88
N TYR A 36 11.04 17.54 -4.83
CA TYR A 36 9.61 17.31 -4.65
C TYR A 36 8.97 16.78 -5.95
N ASP A 37 7.69 16.41 -5.87
CA ASP A 37 6.89 15.92 -6.99
C ASP A 37 7.47 14.68 -7.73
N PHE A 38 7.90 13.69 -6.95
CA PHE A 38 8.54 12.47 -7.46
C PHE A 38 7.62 11.57 -8.32
N ARG A 39 6.30 11.80 -8.33
CA ARG A 39 5.32 10.90 -8.98
C ARG A 39 4.86 11.39 -10.35
N SER A 40 4.76 12.71 -10.56
CA SER A 40 4.11 13.26 -11.75
C SER A 40 4.81 12.88 -13.05
N ALA A 41 6.15 12.84 -13.06
CA ALA A 41 6.92 12.45 -14.24
C ALA A 41 6.69 10.98 -14.64
N ASP A 42 6.68 10.05 -13.67
CA ASP A 42 6.42 8.63 -13.94
C ASP A 42 5.00 8.41 -14.49
N VAL A 43 4.00 9.05 -13.87
CA VAL A 43 2.61 8.97 -14.33
C VAL A 43 2.44 9.57 -15.73
N ALA A 44 3.09 10.71 -16.03
CA ALA A 44 3.05 11.34 -17.34
C ALA A 44 3.69 10.47 -18.44
N ALA A 45 4.69 9.66 -18.08
CA ALA A 45 5.31 8.67 -18.96
C ALA A 45 4.48 7.37 -19.12
N GLY A 46 3.30 7.28 -18.49
CA GLY A 46 2.44 6.09 -18.53
C GLY A 46 2.70 5.08 -17.41
N GLY A 47 3.63 5.39 -16.51
CA GLY A 47 3.92 4.62 -15.30
C GLY A 47 2.80 4.71 -14.25
N GLN A 48 2.97 3.92 -13.18
CA GLN A 48 1.97 3.82 -12.10
C GLN A 48 2.07 4.99 -11.10
N GLY A 49 3.20 5.67 -11.00
CA GLY A 49 3.53 6.66 -9.98
C GLY A 49 3.81 6.05 -8.59
N ALA A 50 3.85 4.72 -8.47
CA ALA A 50 4.01 3.97 -7.23
C ALA A 50 4.34 2.49 -7.51
N PRO A 51 5.04 1.78 -6.58
CA PRO A 51 5.73 2.31 -5.41
C PRO A 51 7.11 2.89 -5.77
N LEU A 52 7.36 4.16 -5.42
CA LEU A 52 8.64 4.82 -5.72
C LEU A 52 9.81 4.33 -4.85
N ALA A 53 9.51 3.75 -3.69
CA ALA A 53 10.51 3.19 -2.78
C ALA A 53 11.29 2.03 -3.42
N ALA A 54 10.77 1.42 -4.49
CA ALA A 54 11.38 0.29 -5.17
C ALA A 54 12.83 0.54 -5.61
N ALA A 55 13.15 1.75 -6.10
CA ALA A 55 14.51 2.10 -6.49
C ALA A 55 15.47 2.09 -5.29
N TYR A 56 15.02 2.57 -4.13
CA TYR A 56 15.79 2.55 -2.90
C TYR A 56 15.92 1.14 -2.31
N HIS A 57 14.82 0.38 -2.28
CA HIS A 57 14.84 -1.02 -1.84
C HIS A 57 15.77 -1.88 -2.70
N ALA A 58 15.77 -1.70 -4.02
CA ALA A 58 16.69 -2.42 -4.91
C ALA A 58 18.16 -2.07 -4.64
N ALA A 59 18.45 -0.80 -4.33
CA ALA A 59 19.80 -0.41 -3.91
C ALA A 59 20.22 -1.10 -2.60
N LEU A 60 19.32 -1.18 -1.61
CA LEU A 60 19.59 -1.88 -0.35
C LEU A 60 19.76 -3.39 -0.54
N LEU A 61 18.90 -4.03 -1.34
CA LEU A 61 19.02 -5.46 -1.66
C LEU A 61 20.34 -5.76 -2.38
N LYS A 62 20.76 -4.86 -3.28
CA LYS A 62 22.05 -4.96 -3.97
C LYS A 62 23.24 -4.78 -3.04
N GLU A 63 23.17 -3.81 -2.12
CA GLU A 63 24.21 -3.60 -1.12
C GLU A 63 24.34 -4.79 -0.16
N ALA A 64 23.22 -5.44 0.18
CA ALA A 64 23.18 -6.62 1.04
C ALA A 64 23.50 -7.94 0.31
N ASP A 65 23.71 -7.92 -1.01
CA ASP A 65 23.81 -9.11 -1.88
C ASP A 65 22.63 -10.09 -1.70
N ALA A 66 21.45 -9.55 -1.39
CA ALA A 66 20.25 -10.29 -1.06
C ALA A 66 19.33 -10.37 -2.29
N SER A 67 19.60 -11.31 -3.18
CA SER A 67 18.84 -11.51 -4.42
C SER A 67 18.06 -12.84 -4.43
N GLY A 68 17.00 -12.90 -5.23
CA GLY A 68 16.26 -14.14 -5.49
C GLY A 68 15.32 -14.59 -4.38
N ASP A 69 15.78 -14.59 -3.13
CA ASP A 69 15.08 -15.13 -1.97
C ASP A 69 14.62 -14.06 -0.96
N THR A 70 14.95 -12.79 -1.21
CA THR A 70 14.62 -11.68 -0.31
C THR A 70 13.80 -10.62 -1.02
N ALA A 71 12.75 -10.15 -0.35
CA ALA A 71 11.93 -9.03 -0.77
C ALA A 71 11.74 -8.06 0.39
N VAL A 72 11.57 -6.78 0.06
CA VAL A 72 11.19 -5.74 1.03
C VAL A 72 9.68 -5.60 0.99
N LEU A 73 9.03 -5.83 2.14
CA LEU A 73 7.60 -5.63 2.32
C LEU A 73 7.37 -4.38 3.20
N ASN A 74 6.68 -3.39 2.65
CA ASN A 74 6.23 -2.22 3.40
C ASN A 74 4.73 -2.30 3.66
N LEU A 75 4.33 -2.24 4.94
CA LEU A 75 2.94 -2.23 5.38
C LEU A 75 2.54 -0.84 5.89
N GLY A 76 2.23 0.06 4.97
CA GLY A 76 1.69 1.39 5.28
C GLY A 76 0.18 1.36 5.46
N GLY A 77 -0.53 2.35 4.91
CA GLY A 77 -1.98 2.22 4.67
C GLY A 77 -2.28 1.18 3.59
N VAL A 78 -1.42 1.15 2.56
CA VAL A 78 -1.38 0.18 1.46
C VAL A 78 -0.09 -0.66 1.62
N GLY A 79 -0.18 -1.95 1.36
CA GLY A 79 0.96 -2.85 1.33
C GLY A 79 1.66 -2.80 -0.02
N ASN A 80 2.99 -2.76 -0.05
CA ASN A 80 3.76 -2.90 -1.28
C ASN A 80 5.01 -3.76 -1.08
N ILE A 81 5.38 -4.46 -2.13
CA ILE A 81 6.55 -5.32 -2.18
C ILE A 81 7.57 -4.78 -3.18
N THR A 82 8.86 -4.98 -2.88
CA THR A 82 9.94 -4.84 -3.85
C THR A 82 10.83 -6.07 -3.82
N TRP A 83 11.09 -6.63 -4.98
CA TRP A 83 12.00 -7.76 -5.18
C TRP A 83 12.97 -7.44 -6.31
N TRP A 84 14.17 -8.00 -6.21
CA TRP A 84 15.24 -7.84 -7.19
C TRP A 84 15.87 -9.20 -7.52
N ASP A 85 16.09 -9.45 -8.80
CA ASP A 85 16.58 -10.74 -9.30
C ASP A 85 18.10 -10.93 -9.19
N GLY A 86 18.82 -9.96 -8.63
CA GLY A 86 20.28 -9.98 -8.58
C GLY A 86 20.95 -9.38 -9.82
N LYS A 87 20.17 -8.91 -10.81
CA LYS A 87 20.64 -8.37 -12.09
C LYS A 87 19.94 -7.03 -12.38
N ASP A 88 19.16 -6.98 -13.45
CA ASP A 88 18.55 -5.75 -13.97
C ASP A 88 17.04 -5.69 -13.70
N ASN A 89 16.43 -6.76 -13.18
CA ASN A 89 14.99 -6.82 -13.02
C ASN A 89 14.58 -6.46 -11.59
N ILE A 90 13.75 -5.43 -11.47
CA ILE A 90 13.10 -5.01 -10.22
C ILE A 90 11.60 -5.22 -10.40
N VAL A 91 11.01 -6.00 -9.51
CA VAL A 91 9.56 -6.18 -9.42
C VAL A 91 9.06 -5.39 -8.23
N ALA A 92 8.12 -4.48 -8.47
CA ALA A 92 7.47 -3.75 -7.39
C ALA A 92 6.02 -3.41 -7.74
N PHE A 93 5.13 -3.60 -6.76
CA PHE A 93 3.70 -3.36 -6.91
C PHE A 93 3.03 -3.32 -5.54
N ASP A 94 1.80 -2.82 -5.50
CA ASP A 94 0.98 -2.85 -4.29
C ASP A 94 0.31 -4.23 -4.14
N THR A 95 0.45 -4.86 -2.98
CA THR A 95 -0.09 -6.21 -2.71
C THR A 95 -1.60 -6.17 -2.41
N GLY A 96 -2.06 -5.07 -1.82
CA GLY A 96 -3.42 -4.89 -1.31
C GLY A 96 -3.45 -3.81 -0.22
N PRO A 97 -4.56 -3.69 0.54
CA PRO A 97 -4.54 -2.84 1.73
C PRO A 97 -3.57 -3.40 2.77
N ALA A 98 -3.08 -2.52 3.64
CA ALA A 98 -2.36 -2.90 4.85
C ALA A 98 -3.10 -2.36 6.07
N ASN A 99 -2.61 -1.29 6.70
CA ASN A 99 -3.18 -0.79 7.94
C ASN A 99 -4.40 0.11 7.75
N ALA A 100 -4.68 0.62 6.54
CA ALA A 100 -5.77 1.59 6.35
C ALA A 100 -7.15 1.04 6.76
N PRO A 101 -7.59 -0.15 6.31
CA PRO A 101 -8.92 -0.65 6.69
C PRO A 101 -9.06 -0.91 8.19
N VAL A 102 -8.05 -1.52 8.84
CA VAL A 102 -8.11 -1.81 10.27
C VAL A 102 -8.05 -0.52 11.10
N ASN A 103 -7.23 0.46 10.72
CA ASN A 103 -7.18 1.75 11.41
C ASN A 103 -8.49 2.52 11.28
N ASP A 104 -9.05 2.58 10.06
CA ASP A 104 -10.34 3.23 9.81
C ASP A 104 -11.46 2.51 10.60
N PHE A 105 -11.41 1.18 10.72
CA PHE A 105 -12.32 0.38 11.52
C PHE A 105 -12.21 0.68 13.02
N ILE A 106 -11.00 0.62 13.61
CA ILE A 106 -10.77 0.94 15.03
C ILE A 106 -11.22 2.36 15.36
N LYS A 107 -10.93 3.31 14.47
CA LYS A 107 -11.36 4.71 14.61
C LYS A 107 -12.89 4.83 14.59
N SER A 108 -13.56 4.11 13.69
CA SER A 108 -15.03 4.10 13.62
C SER A 108 -15.70 3.54 14.89
N LYS A 109 -14.99 2.70 15.66
CA LYS A 109 -15.45 2.15 16.93
C LYS A 109 -15.11 3.05 18.14
N GLY A 110 -14.41 4.16 17.93
CA GLY A 110 -14.00 5.08 19.01
C GLY A 110 -12.87 4.53 19.90
N LEU A 111 -12.08 3.58 19.39
CA LEU A 111 -11.07 2.84 20.17
C LEU A 111 -9.63 3.35 19.95
N GLY A 112 -9.47 4.47 19.26
CA GLY A 112 -8.19 5.09 18.93
C GLY A 112 -7.91 5.12 17.42
N GLU A 113 -6.65 5.37 17.06
CA GLU A 113 -6.25 5.54 15.66
C GLU A 113 -5.82 4.23 14.97
N MET A 114 -5.52 3.17 15.73
CA MET A 114 -5.04 1.89 15.21
C MET A 114 -5.20 0.77 16.25
N ASP A 115 -5.20 -0.49 15.80
CA ASP A 115 -5.07 -1.66 16.69
C ASP A 115 -3.62 -1.77 17.17
N ARG A 116 -3.36 -1.26 18.37
CA ARG A 116 -2.01 -1.19 18.93
C ARG A 116 -1.50 -2.60 19.25
N ASP A 117 -0.34 -2.94 18.69
CA ASP A 117 0.30 -4.24 18.80
C ASP A 117 -0.56 -5.41 18.29
N GLY A 118 -1.61 -5.15 17.50
CA GLY A 118 -2.54 -6.18 17.02
C GLY A 118 -3.37 -6.85 18.13
N ARG A 119 -3.56 -6.19 19.27
CA ARG A 119 -4.20 -6.79 20.46
C ARG A 119 -5.66 -7.14 20.23
N LEU A 120 -6.41 -6.30 19.52
CA LEU A 120 -7.82 -6.55 19.23
C LEU A 120 -7.95 -7.69 18.22
N ALA A 121 -7.15 -7.67 17.16
CA ALA A 121 -7.13 -8.73 16.16
C ALA A 121 -6.73 -10.09 16.77
N ALA A 122 -5.76 -10.12 17.68
CA ALA A 122 -5.31 -11.34 18.35
C ALA A 122 -6.36 -11.95 19.30
N GLY A 123 -7.32 -11.15 19.78
CA GLY A 123 -8.43 -11.59 20.63
C GLY A 123 -9.67 -12.04 19.86
N GLY A 124 -9.70 -11.84 18.54
CA GLY A 124 -10.87 -12.11 17.69
C GLY A 124 -10.77 -13.42 16.91
N ALA A 125 -11.89 -13.81 16.34
CA ALA A 125 -11.98 -14.87 15.35
C ALA A 125 -12.14 -14.27 13.94
N VAL A 126 -11.42 -14.85 12.97
CA VAL A 126 -11.57 -14.47 11.56
C VAL A 126 -12.91 -14.98 11.04
N ASP A 127 -13.69 -14.12 10.38
CA ASP A 127 -14.84 -14.54 9.57
C ASP A 127 -14.31 -15.16 8.26
N GLU A 128 -14.00 -16.46 8.30
CA GLU A 128 -13.35 -17.20 7.21
C GLU A 128 -14.19 -17.20 5.92
N GLU A 129 -15.52 -17.30 6.03
CA GLU A 129 -16.41 -17.29 4.86
C GLU A 129 -16.35 -15.93 4.15
N ARG A 130 -16.34 -14.85 4.94
CA ARG A 130 -16.18 -13.49 4.41
C ARG A 130 -14.78 -13.27 3.85
N LEU A 131 -13.73 -13.69 4.55
CA LEU A 131 -12.36 -13.60 4.07
C LEU A 131 -12.22 -14.27 2.70
N ALA A 132 -12.74 -15.49 2.56
CA ALA A 132 -12.72 -16.23 1.30
C ALA A 132 -13.40 -15.48 0.15
N ARG A 133 -14.54 -14.81 0.41
CA ARG A 133 -15.21 -13.96 -0.59
C ARG A 133 -14.39 -12.73 -0.96
N LEU A 134 -13.87 -12.00 0.02
CA LEU A 134 -13.08 -10.79 -0.21
C LEU A 134 -11.82 -11.09 -1.03
N LEU A 135 -11.20 -12.25 -0.80
CA LEU A 135 -10.00 -12.70 -1.53
C LEU A 135 -10.25 -13.04 -3.01
N GLN A 136 -11.51 -13.02 -3.48
CA GLN A 136 -11.86 -13.13 -4.88
C GLN A 136 -11.76 -11.80 -5.64
N HIS A 137 -11.45 -10.69 -4.96
CA HIS A 137 -11.37 -9.38 -5.59
C HIS A 137 -10.35 -9.38 -6.77
N PRO A 138 -10.73 -8.95 -7.99
CA PRO A 138 -9.89 -9.08 -9.19
C PRO A 138 -8.52 -8.39 -9.12
N TYR A 139 -8.39 -7.38 -8.25
CA TYR A 139 -7.11 -6.72 -8.01
C TYR A 139 -6.02 -7.69 -7.54
N LEU A 140 -6.39 -8.63 -6.65
CA LEU A 140 -5.43 -9.52 -6.00
C LEU A 140 -4.79 -10.50 -7.00
N THR A 141 -5.51 -10.87 -8.06
CA THR A 141 -5.02 -11.78 -9.12
C THR A 141 -4.50 -11.07 -10.36
N LYS A 142 -4.62 -9.73 -10.44
CA LYS A 142 -4.07 -8.95 -11.55
C LYS A 142 -2.53 -9.07 -11.60
N PRO A 143 -1.90 -9.22 -12.77
CA PRO A 143 -0.45 -9.20 -12.89
C PRO A 143 0.13 -7.82 -12.55
N TYR A 144 1.38 -7.78 -12.10
CA TYR A 144 2.14 -6.54 -11.99
C TYR A 144 2.54 -6.01 -13.40
N PRO A 145 2.74 -4.69 -13.59
CA PRO A 145 2.65 -3.62 -12.60
C PRO A 145 1.21 -3.27 -12.22
N LYS A 146 0.96 -3.11 -10.92
CA LYS A 146 -0.34 -2.68 -10.37
C LYS A 146 -0.13 -1.79 -9.15
N SER A 147 -0.99 -0.78 -9.01
CA SER A 147 -1.08 0.08 -7.83
C SER A 147 -2.53 0.30 -7.44
N LEU A 148 -2.80 0.64 -6.17
CA LEU A 148 -4.14 0.91 -5.65
C LEU A 148 -4.22 2.24 -4.90
N ASP A 149 -5.44 2.79 -4.80
CA ASP A 149 -5.74 3.87 -3.88
C ASP A 149 -6.12 3.29 -2.50
N ARG A 150 -5.80 4.00 -1.41
CA ARG A 150 -6.13 3.55 -0.05
C ARG A 150 -7.63 3.25 0.15
N PHE A 151 -8.51 3.83 -0.67
CA PHE A 151 -9.96 3.66 -0.59
C PHE A 151 -10.51 2.53 -1.47
N ASP A 152 -9.67 1.83 -2.25
CA ASP A 152 -10.10 0.67 -3.04
C ASP A 152 -10.54 -0.50 -2.13
N PHE A 153 -10.02 -0.57 -0.91
CA PHE A 153 -10.43 -1.51 0.14
C PHE A 153 -10.67 -0.73 1.42
N THR A 154 -11.85 -0.86 2.02
CA THR A 154 -12.27 -0.03 3.17
C THR A 154 -12.62 -0.87 4.39
N ALA A 155 -12.82 -0.20 5.53
CA ALA A 155 -13.30 -0.83 6.77
C ALA A 155 -14.66 -1.54 6.61
N ALA A 156 -15.43 -1.27 5.54
CA ALA A 156 -16.69 -1.93 5.26
C ALA A 156 -16.54 -3.45 5.05
N MET A 157 -15.34 -3.93 4.76
CA MET A 157 -15.04 -5.37 4.76
C MET A 157 -15.36 -6.06 6.09
N ALA A 158 -15.35 -5.33 7.21
CA ALA A 158 -15.72 -5.85 8.54
C ALA A 158 -17.12 -5.38 9.02
N GLU A 159 -17.98 -4.89 8.13
CA GLU A 159 -19.30 -4.39 8.51
C GLU A 159 -20.13 -5.47 9.23
N GLY A 160 -20.78 -5.08 10.33
CA GLY A 160 -21.58 -5.99 11.17
C GLY A 160 -20.77 -6.89 12.11
N LEU A 161 -19.44 -6.91 12.04
CA LEU A 161 -18.60 -7.68 12.97
C LEU A 161 -18.38 -6.92 14.30
N GLY A 162 -18.11 -7.71 15.34
CA GLY A 162 -17.57 -7.23 16.61
C GLY A 162 -16.19 -6.58 16.42
N VAL A 163 -15.69 -5.91 17.46
CA VAL A 163 -14.42 -5.18 17.38
C VAL A 163 -13.26 -6.15 17.13
N GLU A 164 -13.17 -7.20 17.92
CA GLU A 164 -12.10 -8.18 17.87
C GLU A 164 -12.16 -8.97 16.54
N ASP A 165 -13.32 -9.53 16.20
CA ASP A 165 -13.51 -10.30 14.96
C ASP A 165 -13.33 -9.45 13.69
N GLY A 166 -13.76 -8.18 13.74
CA GLY A 166 -13.55 -7.23 12.66
C GLY A 166 -12.07 -6.90 12.47
N ALA A 167 -11.34 -6.63 13.55
CA ALA A 167 -9.91 -6.40 13.50
C ALA A 167 -9.14 -7.65 13.04
N ALA A 168 -9.54 -8.84 13.51
CA ALA A 168 -8.98 -10.12 13.10
C ALA A 168 -9.17 -10.37 11.59
N THR A 169 -10.40 -10.17 11.09
CA THR A 169 -10.74 -10.39 9.69
C THR A 169 -10.01 -9.42 8.75
N LEU A 170 -9.92 -8.13 9.10
CA LEU A 170 -9.19 -7.13 8.30
C LEU A 170 -7.69 -7.41 8.29
N THR A 171 -7.12 -7.79 9.44
CA THR A 171 -5.70 -8.17 9.56
C THR A 171 -5.41 -9.44 8.75
N ALA A 172 -6.27 -10.46 8.83
CA ALA A 172 -6.15 -11.68 8.05
C ALA A 172 -6.26 -11.42 6.54
N PHE A 173 -7.12 -10.50 6.12
CA PHE A 173 -7.21 -10.07 4.72
C PHE A 173 -5.90 -9.46 4.23
N THR A 174 -5.28 -8.56 5.01
CA THR A 174 -3.98 -7.95 4.69
C THR A 174 -2.90 -9.03 4.50
N VAL A 175 -2.76 -9.97 5.45
CA VAL A 175 -1.76 -11.04 5.35
C VAL A 175 -2.03 -11.95 4.16
N SER A 176 -3.29 -12.27 3.89
CA SER A 176 -3.69 -13.10 2.75
C SER A 176 -3.46 -12.41 1.40
N ALA A 177 -3.65 -11.08 1.33
CA ALA A 177 -3.34 -10.29 0.15
C ALA A 177 -1.83 -10.27 -0.14
N VAL A 178 -0.99 -10.16 0.91
CA VAL A 178 0.46 -10.31 0.80
C VAL A 178 0.84 -11.73 0.36
N GLY A 179 0.23 -12.77 0.93
CA GLY A 179 0.53 -14.16 0.56
C GLY A 179 0.11 -14.54 -0.87
N LYS A 180 -0.78 -13.77 -1.50
CA LYS A 180 -1.18 -13.93 -2.92
C LYS A 180 -0.27 -13.18 -3.90
N ALA A 181 0.51 -12.22 -3.40
CA ALA A 181 1.43 -11.41 -4.20
C ALA A 181 2.67 -12.21 -4.57
#